data_AF-A0A1G5Y2D5-F1
#
_entry.id   AF-A0A1G5Y2D5-F1
#
_cell.length_a   1.000
_cell.length_b   1.000
_cell.length_c   1.000
_cell.angle_alpha   90.00
_cell.angle_beta   90.00
_cell.angle_gamma   90.00
#
_symmetry.space_group_name_H-M   'P 1'
#
loop_
_entity.id
_entity.type
_entity.pdbx_description
1 polymer ?
#
loop_
_entity_poly.entity_id
_entity_poly.type
_entity_poly.pdbx_seq_one_letter_code
_entity_poly.pdbx_strand_id
1 'polypeptide(L)'
;MIKEIHIDTLEELLPLLTEQEYRPDLDRNRSPYVYRGMSDSSFKMYTSLSRNCKGLQEHLEPAILENFAKYAINDEPSIGHSVWRQMILGQHYGLPTRLLDWTQSALVGLNFAMTEENLEEMDQHDCMVWRINMSEMVDHLPEPYKYAVNRKHSTIFTVDMLKELTGNSLKQYDTDMGSSSMVIIEPPSLNQRIINQHSFFAVVPSGITDIEKFLSDNTEDTVKYIIDKKLRWRVRDMLDQLNMSERIVYPGLEGLSKWIARHYYVK
;
A
#
# COMPACT_ATOMS: atom_id res chain seq x y z
N MET A 1 19.41 -0.77 -4.76
CA MET A 1 19.80 -0.08 -3.49
C MET A 1 18.78 1.01 -3.24
N ILE A 2 18.14 1.01 -2.06
CA ILE A 2 17.13 2.01 -1.71
C ILE A 2 17.78 3.39 -1.54
N LYS A 3 17.22 4.42 -2.19
CA LYS A 3 17.65 5.81 -2.02
C LYS A 3 16.95 6.41 -0.80
N GLU A 4 17.71 6.88 0.19
CA GLU A 4 17.16 7.60 1.33
C GLU A 4 17.27 9.12 1.09
N ILE A 5 16.17 9.83 1.30
CA ILE A 5 16.09 11.29 1.17
C ILE A 5 15.57 11.84 2.51
N HIS A 6 16.37 12.68 3.16
CA HIS A 6 15.96 13.36 4.39
C HIS A 6 15.26 14.68 4.06
N ILE A 7 14.15 14.93 4.75
CA ILE A 7 13.30 16.11 4.61
C ILE A 7 13.25 16.82 5.96
N ASP A 8 13.92 17.97 6.02
CA ASP A 8 14.04 18.80 7.21
C ASP A 8 13.20 20.09 7.09
N THR A 9 12.78 20.44 5.87
CA THR A 9 11.96 21.63 5.56
C THR A 9 10.70 21.28 4.76
N LEU A 10 9.73 22.20 4.73
CA LEU A 10 8.47 21.97 4.01
C LEU A 10 8.68 21.99 2.49
N GLU A 11 9.61 22.81 2.02
CA GLU A 11 9.97 22.95 0.61
C GLU A 11 10.57 21.66 0.03
N GLU A 12 11.29 20.90 0.84
CA GLU A 12 11.88 19.61 0.47
C GLU A 12 10.85 18.50 0.26
N LEU A 13 9.57 18.71 0.62
CA LEU A 13 8.47 17.81 0.25
C LEU A 13 8.06 17.94 -1.22
N LEU A 14 8.40 19.05 -1.89
CA LEU A 14 7.90 19.34 -3.23
C LEU A 14 8.22 18.24 -4.25
N PRO A 15 9.44 17.66 -4.30
CA PRO A 15 9.73 16.53 -5.18
C PRO A 15 8.78 15.35 -4.94
N LEU A 16 8.60 14.91 -3.69
CA LEU A 16 7.68 13.83 -3.32
C LEU A 16 6.24 14.09 -3.82
N LEU A 17 5.77 15.34 -3.78
CA LEU A 17 4.40 15.70 -4.12
C LEU A 17 4.15 15.92 -5.63
N THR A 18 5.20 16.17 -6.41
CA THR A 18 5.06 16.62 -7.81
C THR A 18 5.74 15.70 -8.82
N GLU A 19 6.37 14.62 -8.38
CA GLU A 19 7.13 13.74 -9.23
C GLU A 19 6.28 13.02 -10.29
N GLN A 20 6.70 13.16 -11.55
CA GLN A 20 6.02 12.62 -12.72
C GLN A 20 7.04 12.31 -13.82
N GLU A 21 6.71 11.33 -14.65
CA GLU A 21 7.47 10.99 -15.85
C GLU A 21 6.69 11.44 -17.10
N TYR A 22 7.41 11.95 -18.10
CA TYR A 22 6.82 12.24 -19.39
C TYR A 22 6.57 10.93 -20.15
N ARG A 23 5.34 10.71 -20.59
CA ARG A 23 4.90 9.55 -21.38
C ARG A 23 4.76 9.95 -22.85
N PRO A 24 5.72 9.62 -23.74
CA PRO A 24 5.70 10.05 -25.13
C PRO A 24 4.52 9.50 -25.93
N ASP A 25 4.02 8.32 -25.56
CA ASP A 25 2.84 7.70 -26.15
C ASP A 25 1.55 8.48 -25.87
N LEU A 26 1.53 9.31 -24.83
CA LEU A 26 0.37 10.11 -24.40
C LEU A 26 0.57 11.62 -24.55
N ASP A 27 1.78 12.10 -24.89
CA ASP A 27 2.15 13.51 -24.91
C ASP A 27 1.80 14.24 -23.59
N ARG A 28 1.98 13.55 -22.45
CA ARG A 28 1.60 14.04 -21.12
C ARG A 28 2.51 13.48 -20.02
N ASN A 29 2.57 14.19 -18.89
CA ASN A 29 3.21 13.68 -17.67
C ASN A 29 2.25 12.78 -16.89
N ARG A 30 2.76 11.66 -16.37
CA ARG A 30 2.05 10.72 -15.49
C ARG A 30 3.00 10.23 -14.41
N SER A 31 2.49 10.05 -13.19
CA SER A 31 3.25 9.44 -12.11
C SER A 31 3.11 7.92 -12.20
N PRO A 32 4.20 7.15 -12.39
CA PRO A 32 4.18 5.69 -12.33
C PRO A 32 4.36 5.17 -10.90
N TYR A 33 4.33 6.05 -9.90
CA TYR A 33 4.69 5.72 -8.54
C TYR A 33 3.49 5.39 -7.66
N VAL A 34 3.74 4.54 -6.68
CA VAL A 34 2.86 4.36 -5.52
C VAL A 34 3.65 4.61 -4.23
N TYR A 35 2.92 5.01 -3.20
CA TYR A 35 3.45 5.53 -1.95
C TYR A 35 2.91 4.74 -0.76
N ARG A 36 3.71 4.65 0.31
CA ARG A 36 3.30 4.07 1.60
C ARG A 36 3.87 4.90 2.73
N GLY A 37 3.00 5.52 3.52
CA GLY A 37 3.38 6.26 4.72
C GLY A 37 3.49 5.36 5.94
N MET A 38 4.46 5.64 6.80
CA MET A 38 4.66 5.01 8.10
C MET A 38 5.00 6.09 9.12
N SER A 39 4.36 6.01 10.29
CA SER A 39 4.46 7.06 11.30
C SER A 39 5.81 7.10 12.02
N ASP A 40 6.51 5.96 12.09
CA ASP A 40 7.86 5.84 12.64
C ASP A 40 8.82 5.27 11.58
N SER A 41 9.90 6.00 11.31
CA SER A 41 10.96 5.66 10.36
C SER A 41 11.78 4.39 10.73
N SER A 42 11.67 3.93 11.98
CA SER A 42 12.28 2.69 12.47
C SER A 42 11.43 1.45 12.14
N PHE A 43 10.15 1.63 11.82
CA PHE A 43 9.27 0.52 11.50
C PHE A 43 9.68 -0.16 10.20
N LYS A 44 9.51 -1.48 10.17
CA LYS A 44 9.79 -2.32 8.99
C LYS A 44 8.52 -2.63 8.22
N MET A 45 8.67 -2.86 6.91
CA MET A 45 7.57 -3.35 6.08
C MET A 45 7.22 -4.81 6.39
N TYR A 46 6.18 -5.02 7.20
CA TYR A 46 5.58 -6.33 7.41
C TYR A 46 4.10 -6.32 7.03
N THR A 47 3.64 -7.43 6.45
CA THR A 47 2.21 -7.67 6.23
C THR A 47 1.52 -8.01 7.55
N SER A 48 0.20 -7.79 7.62
CA SER A 48 -0.58 -8.16 8.81
C SER A 48 -0.54 -9.68 9.05
N LEU A 49 -0.50 -10.49 7.99
CA LEU A 49 -0.31 -11.94 8.10
C LEU A 49 1.04 -12.30 8.72
N SER A 50 2.14 -11.70 8.26
CA SER A 50 3.47 -11.99 8.80
C SER A 50 3.58 -11.63 10.27
N ARG A 51 3.06 -10.47 10.67
CA ARG A 51 3.03 -10.04 12.08
C ARG A 51 2.23 -10.98 12.97
N ASN A 52 1.06 -11.41 12.51
CA ASN A 52 0.12 -12.19 13.32
C ASN A 52 0.46 -13.68 13.34
N CYS A 53 0.81 -14.25 12.19
CA CYS A 53 1.04 -15.69 12.03
C CYS A 53 2.51 -16.09 12.11
N LYS A 54 3.45 -15.14 12.01
CA LYS A 54 4.89 -15.38 12.07
C LYS A 54 5.30 -16.50 11.10
N GLY A 55 6.16 -17.42 11.52
CA GLY A 55 6.60 -18.56 10.71
C GLY A 55 5.50 -19.55 10.29
N LEU A 56 4.25 -19.39 10.76
CA LEU A 56 3.12 -20.25 10.39
C LEU A 56 2.23 -19.64 9.29
N GLN A 57 2.62 -18.49 8.72
CA GLN A 57 1.82 -17.77 7.72
C GLN A 57 1.34 -18.64 6.55
N GLU A 58 2.21 -19.46 5.96
CA GLU A 58 1.86 -20.32 4.81
C GLU A 58 0.81 -21.38 5.16
N HIS A 59 0.86 -21.90 6.39
CA HIS A 59 -0.06 -22.94 6.85
C HIS A 59 -1.42 -22.36 7.29
N LEU A 60 -1.40 -21.17 7.90
CA LEU A 60 -2.60 -20.57 8.49
C LEU A 60 -3.40 -19.73 7.50
N GLU A 61 -2.77 -19.12 6.49
CA GLU A 61 -3.46 -18.22 5.57
C GLU A 61 -4.66 -18.86 4.85
N PRO A 62 -4.57 -20.09 4.28
CA PRO A 62 -5.73 -20.72 3.65
C PRO A 62 -6.90 -20.87 4.62
N ALA A 63 -6.63 -21.27 5.87
CA ALA A 63 -7.65 -21.43 6.90
C ALA A 63 -8.26 -20.08 7.34
N ILE A 64 -7.44 -19.03 7.41
CA ILE A 64 -7.90 -17.66 7.73
C ILE A 64 -8.87 -17.17 6.65
N LEU A 65 -8.49 -17.28 5.38
CA LEU A 65 -9.32 -16.83 4.25
C LEU A 65 -10.61 -17.66 4.12
N GLU A 66 -10.50 -18.98 4.28
CA GLU A 66 -11.67 -19.88 4.23
C GLU A 66 -12.66 -19.57 5.36
N ASN A 67 -12.17 -19.38 6.60
CA ASN A 67 -13.03 -19.05 7.72
C ASN A 67 -13.67 -17.68 7.57
N PHE A 68 -12.95 -16.68 7.07
CA PHE A 68 -13.55 -15.38 6.75
C PHE A 68 -14.66 -15.51 5.69
N ALA A 69 -14.38 -16.22 4.59
CA ALA A 69 -15.33 -16.38 3.49
C ALA A 69 -16.64 -17.07 3.91
N LYS A 70 -16.58 -18.04 4.84
CA LYS A 70 -17.76 -18.74 5.37
C LYS A 70 -18.80 -17.79 5.98
N TYR A 71 -18.35 -16.75 6.69
CA TYR A 71 -19.25 -15.80 7.36
C TYR A 71 -19.57 -14.59 6.48
N ALA A 72 -18.60 -14.15 5.67
CA ALA A 72 -18.77 -12.99 4.81
C ALA A 72 -19.72 -13.22 3.61
N ILE A 73 -20.10 -14.48 3.31
CA ILE A 73 -20.98 -14.80 2.17
C ILE A 73 -22.35 -14.14 2.23
N ASN A 74 -22.85 -13.81 3.42
CA ASN A 74 -24.14 -13.14 3.59
C ASN A 74 -24.09 -11.68 3.10
N ASP A 75 -22.96 -11.01 3.34
CA ASP A 75 -22.75 -9.61 2.94
C ASP A 75 -22.18 -9.52 1.52
N GLU A 76 -21.37 -10.52 1.12
CA GLU A 76 -20.69 -10.57 -0.17
C GLU A 76 -20.84 -11.96 -0.83
N PRO A 77 -21.95 -12.23 -1.53
CA PRO A 77 -22.27 -13.57 -2.05
C PRO A 77 -21.23 -14.15 -3.00
N SER A 78 -20.53 -13.33 -3.78
CA SER A 78 -19.49 -13.79 -4.72
C SER A 78 -18.09 -13.87 -4.09
N ILE A 79 -17.95 -13.77 -2.77
CA ILE A 79 -16.64 -13.85 -2.10
C ILE A 79 -15.97 -15.21 -2.32
N GLY A 80 -16.74 -16.30 -2.42
CA GLY A 80 -16.21 -17.65 -2.66
C GLY A 80 -15.56 -17.85 -4.04
N HIS A 81 -15.79 -16.95 -4.99
CA HIS A 81 -15.35 -17.12 -6.38
C HIS A 81 -13.88 -16.77 -6.62
N SER A 82 -13.22 -16.11 -5.66
CA SER A 82 -11.82 -15.70 -5.80
C SER A 82 -11.12 -15.56 -4.46
N VAL A 83 -9.95 -16.20 -4.31
CA VAL A 83 -9.10 -16.05 -3.12
C VAL A 83 -8.56 -14.62 -3.00
N TRP A 84 -8.29 -13.97 -4.14
CA TRP A 84 -7.86 -12.57 -4.20
C TRP A 84 -8.94 -11.62 -3.67
N ARG A 85 -10.21 -11.90 -3.99
CA ARG A 85 -11.34 -11.12 -3.50
C ARG A 85 -11.57 -11.33 -2.00
N GLN A 86 -11.45 -12.57 -1.52
CA GLN A 86 -11.48 -12.88 -0.08
C GLN A 86 -10.41 -12.08 0.66
N MET A 87 -9.20 -12.04 0.11
CA MET A 87 -8.06 -11.36 0.70
C MET A 87 -8.25 -9.83 0.75
N ILE A 88 -8.66 -9.21 -0.36
CA ILE A 88 -8.90 -7.76 -0.43
C ILE A 88 -10.04 -7.35 0.51
N LEU A 89 -11.16 -8.08 0.49
CA LEU A 89 -12.28 -7.77 1.39
C LEU A 89 -11.89 -8.00 2.85
N GLY A 90 -11.17 -9.09 3.13
CA GLY A 90 -10.66 -9.39 4.46
C GLY A 90 -9.77 -8.26 4.99
N GLN A 91 -8.77 -7.83 4.21
CA GLN A 91 -7.88 -6.73 4.56
C GLN A 91 -8.66 -5.44 4.89
N HIS A 92 -9.73 -5.14 4.14
CA HIS A 92 -10.58 -3.99 4.40
C HIS A 92 -11.20 -4.01 5.80
N TYR A 93 -11.59 -5.19 6.30
CA TYR A 93 -12.15 -5.40 7.64
C TYR A 93 -11.09 -5.79 8.69
N GLY A 94 -9.79 -5.67 8.38
CA GLY A 94 -8.70 -5.93 9.32
C GLY A 94 -8.29 -7.40 9.46
N LEU A 95 -8.72 -8.27 8.55
CA LEU A 95 -8.23 -9.66 8.48
C LEU A 95 -6.71 -9.66 8.22
N PRO A 96 -5.93 -10.51 8.90
CA PRO A 96 -4.51 -10.67 8.58
C PRO A 96 -4.34 -11.24 7.16
N THR A 97 -3.65 -10.52 6.29
CA THR A 97 -3.38 -10.94 4.91
C THR A 97 -1.94 -10.65 4.50
N ARG A 98 -1.49 -11.29 3.42
CA ARG A 98 -0.20 -11.01 2.76
C ARG A 98 -0.19 -9.72 1.93
N LEU A 99 -1.29 -8.96 1.93
CA LEU A 99 -1.33 -7.68 1.22
C LEU A 99 -0.56 -6.62 2.00
N LEU A 100 0.20 -5.82 1.27
CA LEU A 100 0.82 -4.60 1.77
C LEU A 100 0.15 -3.40 1.10
N ASP A 101 -0.38 -2.47 1.89
CA ASP A 101 -1.11 -1.31 1.38
C ASP A 101 -0.18 -0.27 0.73
N TRP A 102 -0.57 0.21 -0.43
CA TRP A 102 0.05 1.32 -1.14
C TRP A 102 -1.06 2.28 -1.61
N THR A 103 -0.68 3.50 -1.95
CA THR A 103 -1.60 4.48 -2.53
C THR A 103 -0.94 5.15 -3.72
N GLN A 104 -1.69 5.47 -4.77
CA GLN A 104 -1.16 6.29 -5.87
C GLN A 104 -1.10 7.78 -5.51
N SER A 105 -1.69 8.19 -4.38
CA SER A 105 -1.67 9.58 -3.92
C SER A 105 -0.54 9.81 -2.93
N ALA A 106 0.47 10.60 -3.33
CA ALA A 106 1.56 11.03 -2.44
C ALA A 106 1.02 11.72 -1.18
N LEU A 107 -0.08 12.48 -1.30
CA LEU A 107 -0.73 13.15 -0.18
C LEU A 107 -1.40 12.17 0.79
N VAL A 108 -1.99 11.08 0.29
CA VAL A 108 -2.54 10.02 1.16
C VAL A 108 -1.39 9.29 1.86
N GLY A 109 -0.30 9.00 1.14
CA GLY A 109 0.91 8.42 1.72
C GLY A 109 1.47 9.30 2.84
N LEU A 110 1.59 10.60 2.60
CA LEU A 110 2.04 11.57 3.60
C LEU A 110 1.05 11.65 4.79
N ASN A 111 -0.26 11.61 4.53
CA ASN A 111 -1.27 11.57 5.59
C ASN A 111 -1.09 10.35 6.51
N PHE A 112 -0.78 9.17 5.96
CA PHE A 112 -0.49 7.98 6.76
C PHE A 112 0.77 8.12 7.60
N ALA A 113 1.82 8.78 7.09
CA ALA A 113 3.02 9.09 7.88
C ALA A 113 2.75 10.11 9.01
N MET A 114 1.75 10.97 8.83
CA MET A 114 1.31 11.98 9.80
C MET A 114 0.10 11.51 10.64
N THR A 115 -0.06 10.20 10.85
CA THR A 115 -1.10 9.64 11.70
C THR A 115 -0.44 8.95 12.89
N GLU A 116 -0.91 9.25 14.11
CA GLU A 116 -0.54 8.55 15.33
C GLU A 116 -1.77 8.12 16.10
N GLU A 117 -1.65 7.02 16.86
CA GLU A 117 -2.67 6.65 17.84
C GLU A 117 -2.64 7.58 19.05
N ASN A 118 -1.45 7.95 19.50
CA ASN A 118 -1.21 8.92 20.56
C ASN A 118 -0.62 10.21 19.98
N LEU A 119 -1.38 11.32 20.02
CA LEU A 119 -0.95 12.60 19.45
C LEU A 119 0.28 13.20 20.16
N GLU A 120 0.57 12.79 21.41
CA GLU A 120 1.79 13.19 22.12
C GLU A 120 3.08 12.61 21.48
N GLU A 121 2.95 11.55 20.67
CA GLU A 121 4.09 10.88 20.01
C GLU A 121 4.44 11.51 18.65
N MET A 122 3.59 12.40 18.14
CA MET A 122 3.67 12.98 16.79
C MET A 122 5.00 13.68 16.48
N ASP A 123 5.73 14.16 17.47
CA ASP A 123 7.04 14.81 17.30
C ASP A 123 8.19 14.10 18.05
N GLN A 124 7.99 12.85 18.46
CA GLN A 124 8.98 12.08 19.22
C GLN A 124 9.95 11.30 18.32
N HIS A 125 9.49 10.90 17.14
CA HIS A 125 10.26 10.15 16.15
C HIS A 125 9.98 10.63 14.72
N ASP A 126 10.97 10.44 13.86
CA ASP A 126 10.86 10.74 12.44
C ASP A 126 9.85 9.79 11.83
N CYS A 127 9.14 10.25 10.80
CA CYS A 127 8.24 9.41 10.02
C CYS A 127 8.82 9.17 8.62
N MET A 128 8.16 8.35 7.81
CA MET A 128 8.63 8.11 6.46
C MET A 128 7.52 7.88 5.45
N VAL A 129 7.83 8.20 4.19
CA VAL A 129 7.03 7.83 3.04
C VAL A 129 7.92 7.04 2.08
N TRP A 130 7.52 5.82 1.79
CA TRP A 130 8.11 5.01 0.73
C TRP A 130 7.49 5.37 -0.61
N ARG A 131 8.30 5.27 -1.67
CA ARG A 131 7.88 5.40 -3.07
C ARG A 131 8.54 4.29 -3.89
N ILE A 132 7.75 3.58 -4.69
CA ILE A 132 8.23 2.57 -5.65
C ILE A 132 7.69 2.84 -7.05
N ASN A 133 8.42 2.43 -8.08
CA ASN A 133 8.01 2.55 -9.48
C ASN A 133 7.25 1.29 -9.92
N MET A 134 5.99 1.45 -10.33
CA MET A 134 5.16 0.30 -10.74
C MET A 134 5.67 -0.37 -12.02
N SER A 135 6.29 0.40 -12.93
CA SER A 135 6.84 -0.16 -14.18
C SER A 135 8.02 -1.08 -13.88
N GLU A 136 8.91 -0.65 -12.99
CA GLU A 136 10.05 -1.45 -12.53
C GLU A 136 9.58 -2.74 -11.86
N MET A 137 8.54 -2.68 -11.02
CA MET A 137 7.93 -3.87 -10.42
C MET A 137 7.43 -4.86 -11.48
N VAL A 138 6.86 -4.37 -12.60
CA VAL A 138 6.45 -5.22 -13.73
C VAL A 138 7.64 -5.85 -14.45
N ASP A 139 8.76 -5.15 -14.57
CA ASP A 139 9.98 -5.66 -15.22
C ASP A 139 10.58 -6.87 -14.51
N HIS A 140 10.28 -7.05 -13.22
CA HIS A 140 10.68 -8.24 -12.46
C HIS A 140 9.68 -9.39 -12.50
N LEU A 141 8.50 -9.22 -13.10
CA LEU A 141 7.50 -10.28 -13.16
C LEU A 141 7.88 -11.39 -14.17
N PRO A 142 7.41 -12.62 -13.97
CA PRO A 142 7.52 -13.67 -14.97
C PRO A 142 6.81 -13.30 -16.29
N GLU A 143 7.29 -13.83 -17.41
CA GLU A 143 6.78 -13.50 -18.76
C GLU A 143 5.25 -13.61 -18.93
N PRO A 144 4.55 -14.63 -18.40
CA PRO A 144 3.09 -14.69 -18.49
C PRO A 144 2.39 -13.48 -17.85
N TYR A 145 2.93 -12.97 -16.74
CA TYR A 145 2.37 -11.83 -16.01
C TYR A 145 2.67 -10.52 -16.74
N LYS A 146 3.91 -10.34 -17.21
CA LYS A 146 4.30 -9.20 -18.07
C LYS A 146 3.41 -9.11 -19.30
N TYR A 147 3.22 -10.23 -20.00
CA TYR A 147 2.37 -10.28 -21.18
C TYR A 147 0.92 -9.88 -20.85
N ALA A 148 0.36 -10.40 -19.75
CA ALA A 148 -1.01 -10.11 -19.36
C ALA A 148 -1.25 -8.62 -19.05
N VAL A 149 -0.34 -7.97 -18.32
CA VAL A 149 -0.48 -6.56 -17.94
C VAL A 149 -0.20 -5.61 -19.12
N ASN A 150 0.80 -5.93 -19.94
CA ASN A 150 1.16 -5.13 -21.11
C ASN A 150 0.08 -5.18 -22.20
N ARG A 151 -0.64 -6.30 -22.35
CA ARG A 151 -1.79 -6.40 -23.28
C ARG A 151 -2.92 -5.44 -22.91
N LYS A 152 -2.97 -4.98 -21.66
CA LYS A 152 -3.94 -4.00 -21.16
C LYS A 152 -3.38 -2.58 -21.10
N HIS A 153 -2.15 -2.35 -21.55
CA HIS A 153 -1.44 -1.07 -21.43
C HIS A 153 -1.40 -0.54 -19.99
N SER A 154 -1.25 -1.45 -19.02
CA SER A 154 -1.28 -1.16 -17.59
C SER A 154 0.02 -1.60 -16.92
N THR A 155 0.26 -1.09 -15.70
CA THR A 155 1.28 -1.60 -14.77
C THR A 155 0.66 -2.26 -13.54
N ILE A 156 -0.67 -2.30 -13.47
CA ILE A 156 -1.43 -2.76 -12.32
C ILE A 156 -2.34 -3.91 -12.73
N PHE A 157 -2.44 -4.91 -11.85
CA PHE A 157 -3.28 -6.08 -12.04
C PHE A 157 -4.67 -5.87 -11.45
N THR A 158 -5.66 -6.50 -12.07
CA THR A 158 -6.99 -6.67 -11.49
C THR A 158 -7.13 -8.03 -10.82
N VAL A 159 -8.16 -8.18 -10.00
CA VAL A 159 -8.54 -9.47 -9.39
C VAL A 159 -8.74 -10.57 -10.44
N ASP A 160 -9.39 -10.23 -11.56
CA ASP A 160 -9.66 -11.20 -12.63
C ASP A 160 -8.38 -11.64 -13.34
N MET A 161 -7.45 -10.71 -13.59
CA MET A 161 -6.16 -11.05 -14.20
C MET A 161 -5.37 -12.04 -13.33
N LEU A 162 -5.26 -11.77 -12.03
CA LEU A 162 -4.59 -12.68 -11.11
C LEU A 162 -5.33 -14.01 -10.99
N LYS A 163 -6.66 -14.00 -10.97
CA LYS A 163 -7.46 -15.23 -10.96
C LYS A 163 -7.19 -16.08 -12.19
N GLU A 164 -7.15 -15.49 -13.38
CA GLU A 164 -6.88 -16.17 -14.65
C GLU A 164 -5.46 -16.74 -14.69
N LEU A 165 -4.45 -15.95 -14.31
CA LEU A 165 -3.05 -16.35 -14.35
C LEU A 165 -2.73 -17.48 -13.36
N THR A 166 -3.27 -17.41 -12.15
CA THR A 166 -2.92 -18.36 -11.08
C THR A 166 -3.87 -19.54 -10.99
N GLY A 167 -4.92 -19.59 -11.82
CA GLY A 167 -6.03 -20.53 -11.63
C GLY A 167 -6.70 -20.38 -10.27
N ASN A 168 -6.72 -19.15 -9.73
CA ASN A 168 -7.22 -18.82 -8.39
C ASN A 168 -6.48 -19.51 -7.22
N SER A 169 -5.20 -19.83 -7.38
CA SER A 169 -4.39 -20.56 -6.38
C SER A 169 -3.26 -19.70 -5.81
N LEU A 170 -3.22 -19.57 -4.47
CA LEU A 170 -2.10 -18.91 -3.78
C LEU A 170 -0.78 -19.66 -3.98
N LYS A 171 -0.83 -21.00 -3.98
CA LYS A 171 0.36 -21.83 -4.20
C LYS A 171 0.94 -21.62 -5.61
N GLN A 172 0.08 -21.45 -6.61
CA GLN A 172 0.54 -21.16 -7.97
C GLN A 172 1.21 -19.78 -8.01
N TYR A 173 0.59 -18.77 -7.40
CA TYR A 173 1.19 -17.44 -7.28
C TYR A 173 2.57 -17.48 -6.59
N ASP A 174 2.68 -18.18 -5.46
CA ASP A 174 3.94 -18.35 -4.73
C ASP A 174 5.02 -19.05 -5.57
N THR A 175 4.61 -20.04 -6.36
CA THR A 175 5.51 -20.75 -7.30
C THR A 175 6.00 -19.82 -8.40
N ASP A 176 5.10 -19.02 -8.98
CA ASP A 176 5.42 -18.13 -10.09
C ASP A 176 6.32 -16.97 -9.66
N MET A 177 6.05 -16.38 -8.49
CA MET A 177 6.78 -15.21 -7.99
C MET A 177 8.11 -15.58 -7.32
N GLY A 178 8.18 -16.73 -6.65
CA GLY A 178 9.32 -17.14 -5.85
C GLY A 178 9.70 -16.09 -4.80
N SER A 179 10.97 -15.69 -4.81
CA SER A 179 11.52 -14.64 -3.93
C SER A 179 12.00 -13.39 -4.67
N SER A 180 11.65 -13.26 -5.96
CA SER A 180 12.22 -12.24 -6.86
C SER A 180 11.19 -11.38 -7.57
N SER A 181 9.90 -11.59 -7.31
CA SER A 181 8.83 -10.88 -8.01
C SER A 181 7.64 -10.66 -7.08
N MET A 182 6.87 -9.59 -7.32
CA MET A 182 5.65 -9.30 -6.56
C MET A 182 4.70 -8.45 -7.41
N VAL A 183 3.42 -8.82 -7.44
CA VAL A 183 2.39 -8.09 -8.17
C VAL A 183 1.81 -6.94 -7.35
N ILE A 184 1.59 -5.80 -8.01
CA ILE A 184 0.72 -4.72 -7.52
C ILE A 184 -0.67 -4.90 -8.12
N ILE A 185 -1.68 -4.96 -7.26
CA ILE A 185 -3.08 -5.13 -7.63
C ILE A 185 -3.89 -3.88 -7.23
N GLU A 186 -4.78 -3.44 -8.11
CA GLU A 186 -5.83 -2.48 -7.77
C GLU A 186 -7.06 -3.24 -7.26
N PRO A 187 -7.48 -3.01 -6.01
CA PRO A 187 -8.71 -3.60 -5.52
C PRO A 187 -9.93 -2.99 -6.23
N PRO A 188 -11.00 -3.76 -6.43
CA PRO A 188 -12.28 -3.18 -6.85
C PRO A 188 -12.73 -2.12 -5.84
N SER A 189 -13.46 -1.11 -6.30
CA SER A 189 -14.00 -0.03 -5.45
C SER A 189 -15.15 -0.52 -4.56
N LEU A 190 -14.83 -1.38 -3.58
CA LEU A 190 -15.82 -2.04 -2.72
C LEU A 190 -16.50 -1.07 -1.76
N ASN A 191 -15.86 0.07 -1.46
CA ASN A 191 -16.40 1.11 -0.59
C ASN A 191 -15.64 2.43 -0.77
N GLN A 192 -16.18 3.47 -0.14
CA GLN A 192 -15.65 4.83 -0.21
C GLN A 192 -14.24 4.96 0.38
N ARG A 193 -13.85 4.12 1.35
CA ARG A 193 -12.49 4.17 1.93
C ARG A 193 -11.44 3.79 0.89
N ILE A 194 -11.66 2.71 0.15
CA ILE A 194 -10.76 2.27 -0.93
C ILE A 194 -10.63 3.37 -1.99
N ILE A 195 -11.75 4.00 -2.35
CA ILE A 195 -11.78 5.10 -3.32
C ILE A 195 -10.97 6.29 -2.81
N ASN A 196 -11.27 6.78 -1.60
CA ASN A 196 -10.63 7.98 -1.05
C ASN A 196 -9.13 7.79 -0.78
N GLN A 197 -8.71 6.56 -0.51
CA GLN A 197 -7.31 6.22 -0.30
C GLN A 197 -6.54 6.03 -1.60
N HIS A 198 -7.21 5.95 -2.76
CA HIS A 198 -6.58 5.53 -4.03
C HIS A 198 -5.75 4.26 -3.80
N SER A 199 -6.36 3.25 -3.18
CA SER A 199 -5.65 2.08 -2.65
C SER A 199 -5.12 1.16 -3.74
N PHE A 200 -3.91 0.66 -3.52
CA PHE A 200 -3.28 -0.44 -4.24
C PHE A 200 -2.72 -1.43 -3.21
N PHE A 201 -2.53 -2.69 -3.60
CA PHE A 201 -1.90 -3.67 -2.74
C PHE A 201 -0.73 -4.33 -3.45
N ALA A 202 0.40 -4.45 -2.78
CA ALA A 202 1.44 -5.38 -3.18
C ALA A 202 1.09 -6.76 -2.58
N VAL A 203 1.04 -7.79 -3.41
CA VAL A 203 0.70 -9.16 -2.99
C VAL A 203 1.98 -9.90 -2.65
N VAL A 204 2.39 -9.89 -1.38
CA VAL A 204 3.70 -10.44 -0.97
C VAL A 204 3.69 -11.98 -1.10
N PRO A 205 4.49 -12.60 -1.98
CA PRO A 205 4.60 -14.05 -2.06
C PRO A 205 5.31 -14.60 -0.83
N SER A 206 5.08 -15.87 -0.52
CA SER A 206 5.65 -16.49 0.68
C SER A 206 7.18 -16.57 0.67
N GLY A 207 7.79 -16.61 -0.53
CA GLY A 207 9.24 -16.58 -0.73
C GLY A 207 9.90 -15.23 -0.41
N ILE A 208 9.14 -14.14 -0.27
CA ILE A 208 9.66 -12.82 0.15
C ILE A 208 9.42 -12.66 1.64
N THR A 209 10.45 -12.97 2.44
CA THR A 209 10.40 -12.82 3.91
C THR A 209 10.86 -11.45 4.40
N ASP A 210 11.57 -10.70 3.56
CA ASP A 210 12.06 -9.35 3.84
C ASP A 210 11.80 -8.46 2.61
N ILE A 211 10.77 -7.62 2.73
CA ILE A 211 10.28 -6.76 1.64
C ILE A 211 11.29 -5.65 1.32
N GLU A 212 11.95 -5.09 2.34
CA GLU A 212 12.93 -4.02 2.14
C GLU A 212 14.19 -4.56 1.48
N LYS A 213 14.65 -5.75 1.86
CA LYS A 213 15.74 -6.43 1.15
C LYS A 213 15.36 -6.75 -0.29
N PHE A 214 14.15 -7.25 -0.53
CA PHE A 214 13.64 -7.48 -1.88
C PHE A 214 13.71 -6.20 -2.72
N LEU A 215 13.18 -5.07 -2.22
CA LEU A 215 13.25 -3.80 -2.92
C LEU A 215 14.70 -3.35 -3.14
N SER A 216 15.56 -3.47 -2.13
CA SER A 216 16.97 -3.08 -2.26
C SER A 216 17.73 -3.89 -3.31
N ASP A 217 17.47 -5.19 -3.39
CA ASP A 217 18.19 -6.12 -4.27
C ASP A 217 17.67 -6.07 -5.71
N ASN A 218 16.38 -5.78 -5.89
CA ASN A 218 15.73 -5.88 -7.21
C ASN A 218 15.43 -4.51 -7.82
N THR A 219 15.35 -3.43 -7.05
CA THR A 219 14.99 -2.10 -7.58
C THR A 219 16.10 -1.06 -7.44
N GLU A 220 16.13 -0.14 -8.39
CA GLU A 220 17.00 1.03 -8.48
C GLU A 220 16.23 2.34 -8.25
N ASP A 221 14.90 2.33 -8.41
CA ASP A 221 14.04 3.51 -8.28
C ASP A 221 13.16 3.52 -7.03
N THR A 222 13.45 2.66 -6.05
CA THR A 222 12.81 2.76 -4.72
C THR A 222 13.43 3.89 -3.90
N VAL A 223 12.57 4.75 -3.35
CA VAL A 223 12.95 5.88 -2.50
C VAL A 223 12.26 5.78 -1.15
N LYS A 224 13.01 6.11 -0.09
CA LYS A 224 12.52 6.27 1.27
C LYS A 224 12.72 7.72 1.70
N TYR A 225 11.64 8.48 1.76
CA TYR A 225 11.65 9.85 2.27
C TYR A 225 11.51 9.80 3.80
N ILE A 226 12.53 10.23 4.52
CA ILE A 226 12.55 10.31 5.98
C ILE A 226 12.26 11.76 6.36
N ILE A 227 11.22 11.99 7.14
CA ILE A 227 10.74 13.34 7.49
C ILE A 227 11.02 13.58 8.96
N ASP A 228 11.78 14.63 9.25
CA ASP A 228 12.19 15.00 10.60
C ASP A 228 10.96 15.21 11.50
N LYS A 229 11.03 14.63 12.70
CA LYS A 229 9.98 14.69 13.71
C LYS A 229 9.47 16.09 14.05
N LYS A 230 10.33 17.10 14.01
CA LYS A 230 9.98 18.50 14.28
C LYS A 230 9.08 19.08 13.19
N LEU A 231 9.15 18.54 11.97
CA LEU A 231 8.35 18.99 10.84
C LEU A 231 6.95 18.36 10.84
N ARG A 232 6.73 17.22 11.51
CA ARG A 232 5.50 16.42 11.40
C ARG A 232 4.22 17.20 11.66
N TRP A 233 4.16 18.01 12.72
CA TRP A 233 3.01 18.91 12.98
C TRP A 233 2.82 19.93 11.86
N ARG A 234 3.91 20.53 11.38
CA ARG A 234 3.85 21.51 10.29
C ARG A 234 3.35 20.88 8.98
N VAL A 235 3.76 19.65 8.67
CA VAL A 235 3.24 18.89 7.53
C VAL A 235 1.77 18.54 7.72
N ARG A 236 1.38 18.14 8.92
CA ARG A 236 -0.01 17.83 9.26
C ARG A 236 -0.94 19.03 9.02
N ASP A 237 -0.52 20.23 9.44
CA ASP A 237 -1.26 21.47 9.21
C ASP A 237 -1.39 21.80 7.72
N MET A 238 -0.30 21.61 6.95
CA MET A 238 -0.30 21.77 5.50
C MET A 238 -1.31 20.80 4.84
N LEU A 239 -1.31 19.53 5.24
CA LEU A 239 -2.24 18.55 4.71
C LEU A 239 -3.69 18.94 5.00
N ASP A 240 -3.99 19.43 6.22
CA ASP A 240 -5.34 19.92 6.54
C ASP A 240 -5.75 21.11 5.66
N GLN A 241 -4.83 22.04 5.38
CA GLN A 241 -5.05 23.14 4.45
C GLN A 241 -5.34 22.64 3.02
N LEU A 242 -4.72 21.54 2.61
CA LEU A 242 -4.96 20.87 1.32
C LEU A 242 -6.20 19.95 1.34
N ASN A 243 -7.01 20.02 2.39
CA ASN A 243 -8.19 19.18 2.62
C ASN A 243 -7.86 17.67 2.64
N MET A 244 -6.66 17.32 3.06
CA MET A 244 -6.24 15.95 3.31
C MET A 244 -6.28 15.69 4.81
N SER A 245 -7.25 14.90 5.27
CA SER A 245 -7.50 14.63 6.68
C SER A 245 -8.16 13.25 6.88
N GLU A 246 -8.26 12.80 8.12
CA GLU A 246 -8.85 11.51 8.48
C GLU A 246 -10.30 11.39 8.02
N ARG A 247 -11.09 12.48 8.05
CA ARG A 247 -12.48 12.46 7.57
C ARG A 247 -12.60 12.23 6.06
N ILE A 248 -11.57 12.59 5.30
CA ILE A 248 -11.51 12.35 3.85
C ILE A 248 -10.99 10.94 3.60
N VAL A 249 -9.90 10.55 4.27
CA VAL A 249 -9.24 9.26 4.07
C VAL A 249 -10.05 8.08 4.64
N TYR A 250 -10.79 8.29 5.72
CA TYR A 250 -11.63 7.31 6.42
C TYR A 250 -13.07 7.84 6.51
N PRO A 251 -13.94 7.51 5.55
CA PRO A 251 -15.30 8.02 5.52
C PRO A 251 -16.12 7.51 6.71
N GLY A 252 -17.11 8.30 7.13
CA GLY A 252 -18.00 7.99 8.23
C GLY A 252 -17.59 8.63 9.56
N LEU A 253 -18.28 8.23 10.63
CA LEU A 253 -18.11 8.85 11.96
C LEU A 253 -16.75 8.56 12.59
N GLU A 254 -16.11 7.44 12.22
CA GLU A 254 -14.80 7.09 12.75
C GLU A 254 -13.73 8.13 12.33
N GLY A 255 -13.57 8.36 11.01
CA GLY A 255 -12.61 9.33 10.52
C GLY A 255 -13.00 10.77 10.86
N LEU A 256 -14.30 11.10 10.89
CA LEU A 256 -14.77 12.40 11.37
C LEU A 256 -14.35 12.64 12.83
N SER A 257 -14.56 11.66 13.72
CA SER A 257 -14.22 11.80 15.14
C SER A 257 -12.72 11.94 15.33
N LYS A 258 -11.91 11.14 14.63
CA LYS A 258 -10.44 11.24 14.65
C LYS A 258 -9.96 12.62 14.19
N TRP A 259 -10.51 13.13 13.07
CA TRP A 259 -10.18 14.45 12.56
C TRP A 259 -10.56 15.56 13.56
N ILE A 260 -11.77 15.54 14.13
CA ILE A 260 -12.20 16.54 15.12
C ILE A 260 -11.28 16.49 16.34
N ALA A 261 -11.03 15.30 16.91
CA ALA A 261 -10.17 15.14 18.08
C ALA A 261 -8.78 15.72 17.84
N ARG A 262 -8.18 15.44 16.67
CA ARG A 262 -6.87 16.00 16.29
C ARG A 262 -6.92 17.50 16.02
N HIS A 263 -7.96 17.99 15.35
CA HIS A 263 -8.09 19.40 15.00
C HIS A 263 -8.16 20.31 16.23
N TYR A 264 -8.77 19.83 17.31
CA TYR A 264 -8.86 20.54 18.59
C TYR A 264 -7.80 20.11 19.61
N TYR A 265 -6.81 19.30 19.20
CA TYR A 265 -5.71 18.92 20.07
C TYR A 265 -4.85 20.15 20.41
N VAL A 266 -4.55 20.30 21.69
CA VAL A 266 -3.64 21.33 22.20
C VAL A 266 -2.42 20.59 22.74
N LYS A 267 -1.26 20.97 22.21
CA LYS A 267 0.03 20.43 22.62
C LYS A 267 0.47 20.95 23.99
#